data_AF-A0A954U3B5-F1
#
_entry.id   AF-A0A954U3B5-F1
#
_cell.length_a   1.000
_cell.length_b   1.000
_cell.length_c   1.000
_cell.angle_alpha   90.00
_cell.angle_beta   90.00
_cell.angle_gamma   90.00
#
_symmetry.space_group_name_H-M   'P 1'
#
loop_
_entity.id
_entity.type
_entity.pdbx_description
1 polymer ?
#
loop_
_entity_poly.entity_id
_entity_poly.type
_entity_poly.pdbx_seq_one_letter_code
_entity_poly.pdbx_strand_id
1 'polypeptide(L)'
;VVGGSAFAELMSELPNQVNDQPGPDPLQETGLLYQRALELIQTEFQDTTWRAFWATSIDGRPVRDVALDLQISEMAVRQAKSRVLRRLRATFALPE
;
A
#
# COMPACT_ATOMS: atom_id res chain seq x y z
N VAL A 1 30.34 3.11 -52.75
CA VAL A 1 31.50 3.10 -51.82
C VAL A 1 30.96 3.39 -50.43
N VAL A 2 31.09 2.39 -49.56
CA VAL A 2 31.17 2.41 -48.08
C VAL A 2 30.23 3.35 -47.31
N GLY A 3 29.29 2.76 -46.57
CA GLY A 3 28.58 3.45 -45.50
C GLY A 3 27.73 2.55 -44.59
N GLY A 4 27.96 1.24 -44.59
CA GLY A 4 27.14 0.28 -43.84
C GLY A 4 27.87 -0.48 -42.72
N SER A 5 29.20 -0.44 -42.66
CA SER A 5 29.97 -1.26 -41.73
C SER A 5 30.31 -0.57 -40.40
N ALA A 6 30.32 0.77 -40.34
CA ALA A 6 30.69 1.49 -39.12
C ALA A 6 29.64 1.40 -38.01
N PHE A 7 28.37 1.19 -38.35
CA PHE A 7 27.30 1.03 -37.36
C PHE A 7 27.23 -0.39 -36.80
N ALA A 8 27.62 -1.39 -37.60
CA ALA A 8 27.64 -2.79 -37.18
C ALA A 8 28.77 -3.08 -36.18
N GLU A 9 29.93 -2.43 -36.33
CA GLU A 9 31.03 -2.55 -35.36
C GLU A 9 30.73 -1.83 -34.04
N LEU A 10 30.10 -0.65 -34.08
CA LEU A 10 29.78 0.13 -32.88
C LEU A 10 28.77 -0.57 -31.94
N MET A 11 27.88 -1.39 -32.49
CA MET A 11 26.86 -2.12 -31.70
C MET A 11 27.42 -3.31 -30.89
N SER A 12 28.70 -3.68 -31.09
CA SER A 12 29.34 -4.78 -30.37
C SER A 12 30.01 -4.38 -29.05
N GLU A 13 30.10 -3.07 -28.75
CA GLU A 13 30.80 -2.56 -27.57
C GLU A 13 29.87 -2.04 -26.45
N LEU A 14 28.55 -2.15 -26.59
CA LEU A 14 27.67 -1.86 -25.45
C LEU A 14 27.71 -3.07 -24.50
N PRO A 15 28.32 -2.94 -23.29
CA PRO A 15 28.13 -3.96 -22.29
C PRO A 15 26.63 -4.09 -22.07
N ASN A 16 26.13 -5.29 -22.33
CA ASN A 16 24.80 -5.72 -21.99
C ASN A 16 24.70 -5.71 -20.46
N GLN A 17 24.58 -4.52 -19.86
CA GLN A 17 23.99 -4.35 -18.54
C GLN A 17 22.51 -4.67 -18.71
N VAL A 18 22.22 -5.96 -18.90
CA VAL A 18 21.01 -6.53 -18.34
C VAL A 18 21.17 -6.21 -16.87
N ASN A 19 20.52 -5.11 -16.46
CA ASN A 19 20.38 -4.77 -15.08
C ASN A 19 19.60 -5.94 -14.48
N ASP A 20 20.32 -6.94 -13.96
CA ASP A 20 19.79 -8.11 -13.26
C ASP A 20 19.28 -7.69 -11.86
N GLN A 21 18.78 -6.46 -11.77
CA GLN A 21 17.90 -6.07 -10.71
C GLN A 21 16.55 -6.68 -11.07
N PRO A 22 16.04 -7.65 -10.29
CA PRO A 22 14.65 -8.01 -10.41
C PRO A 22 13.86 -6.71 -10.33
N GLY A 23 13.11 -6.39 -11.41
CA GLY A 23 12.16 -5.29 -11.38
C GLY A 23 11.33 -5.42 -10.10
N PRO A 24 11.01 -4.30 -9.42
CA PRO A 24 10.34 -4.34 -8.13
C PRO A 24 9.19 -5.33 -8.18
N ASP A 25 9.20 -6.29 -7.26
CA ASP A 25 8.19 -7.35 -7.20
C ASP A 25 6.80 -6.68 -7.23
N PRO A 26 5.89 -7.04 -8.16
CA PRO A 26 4.58 -6.39 -8.27
C PRO A 26 3.82 -6.33 -6.94
N LEU A 27 4.07 -7.31 -6.05
CA LEU A 27 3.54 -7.36 -4.68
C LEU A 27 4.13 -6.27 -3.76
N GLN A 28 5.41 -5.94 -3.93
CA GLN A 28 6.07 -4.83 -3.21
C GLN A 28 5.57 -3.48 -3.73
N GLU A 29 5.39 -3.34 -5.05
CA GLU A 29 4.87 -2.12 -5.66
C GLU A 29 3.42 -1.84 -5.22
N THR A 30 2.57 -2.87 -5.21
CA THR A 30 1.21 -2.74 -4.66
C THR A 30 1.21 -2.45 -3.16
N GLY A 31 2.07 -3.10 -2.38
CA GLY A 31 2.20 -2.86 -0.93
C GLY A 31 2.51 -1.39 -0.58
N LEU A 32 3.44 -0.76 -1.31
CA LEU A 32 3.79 0.65 -1.11
C LEU A 32 2.64 1.60 -1.47
N LEU A 33 1.85 1.27 -2.50
CA LEU A 33 0.65 2.03 -2.86
C LEU A 33 -0.44 1.92 -1.78
N TYR A 34 -0.67 0.71 -1.25
CA TYR A 34 -1.61 0.49 -0.14
C TYR A 34 -1.19 1.23 1.12
N GLN A 35 0.10 1.23 1.46
CA GLN A 35 0.60 1.95 2.63
C GLN A 35 0.38 3.47 2.52
N ARG A 36 0.76 4.08 1.38
CA ARG A 36 0.52 5.51 1.15
C ARG A 36 -0.96 5.87 1.18
N ALA A 37 -1.81 5.01 0.60
CA ALA A 37 -3.25 5.21 0.66
C ALA A 37 -3.78 5.10 2.10
N LEU A 38 -3.25 4.18 2.91
CA LEU A 38 -3.57 4.08 4.35
C LEU A 38 -3.16 5.34 5.10
N GLU A 39 -1.97 5.87 4.86
CA GLU A 39 -1.47 7.12 5.48
C GLU A 39 -2.36 8.32 5.14
N LEU A 40 -2.81 8.42 3.88
CA LEU A 40 -3.72 9.48 3.45
C LEU A 40 -5.07 9.39 4.18
N ILE A 41 -5.71 8.22 4.17
CA ILE A 41 -7.02 8.07 4.84
C ILE A 41 -6.92 8.16 6.35
N GLN A 42 -5.76 7.83 6.95
CA GLN A 42 -5.56 7.92 8.40
C GLN A 42 -5.85 9.34 8.89
N THR A 43 -5.45 10.35 8.12
CA THR A 43 -5.67 11.77 8.46
C THR A 43 -7.14 12.18 8.49
N GLU A 44 -8.04 11.39 7.88
CA GLU A 44 -9.49 11.65 7.85
C GLU A 44 -10.22 11.13 9.10
N PHE A 45 -9.55 10.32 9.93
CA PHE A 45 -10.14 9.72 11.11
C PHE A 45 -9.57 10.31 12.40
N GLN A 46 -10.38 10.32 13.46
CA GLN A 46 -9.84 10.58 14.79
C GLN A 46 -8.83 9.48 15.16
N ASP A 47 -7.76 9.87 15.85
CA ASP A 47 -6.69 8.98 16.29
C ASP A 47 -7.22 7.74 17.05
N THR A 48 -8.23 7.93 17.90
CA THR A 48 -8.90 6.85 18.63
C THR A 48 -9.61 5.84 17.71
N THR A 49 -10.23 6.33 16.64
CA THR A 49 -10.90 5.50 15.62
C THR A 49 -9.87 4.71 14.81
N TRP A 50 -8.77 5.36 14.43
CA TRP A 50 -7.68 4.71 13.71
C TRP A 50 -7.01 3.62 14.54
N ARG A 51 -6.65 3.92 15.79
CA ARG A 51 -6.08 2.93 16.73
C ARG A 51 -7.01 1.75 16.96
N ALA A 52 -8.32 1.98 17.09
CA ALA A 52 -9.30 0.91 17.24
C ALA A 52 -9.37 0.00 16.01
N PHE A 53 -9.35 0.58 14.80
CA PHE A 53 -9.31 -0.19 13.56
C PHE A 53 -8.02 -1.00 13.44
N TRP A 54 -6.86 -0.36 13.65
CA TRP A 54 -5.55 -1.00 13.52
C TRP A 54 -5.41 -2.18 14.48
N ALA A 55 -5.70 -1.96 15.77
CA ALA A 55 -5.61 -2.99 16.79
C ALA A 55 -6.51 -4.21 16.48
N THR A 56 -7.70 -3.99 15.91
CA THR A 56 -8.64 -5.09 15.65
C THR A 56 -8.50 -5.74 14.28
N SER A 57 -7.94 -5.04 13.29
CA SER A 57 -7.90 -5.52 11.89
C SER A 57 -6.50 -5.90 11.44
N ILE A 58 -5.47 -5.22 11.95
CA ILE A 58 -4.07 -5.50 11.65
C ILE A 58 -3.46 -6.36 12.77
N ASP A 59 -3.61 -5.93 14.03
CA ASP A 59 -3.03 -6.67 15.17
C ASP A 59 -3.91 -7.85 15.65
N GLY A 60 -5.12 -7.99 15.12
CA GLY A 60 -6.03 -9.10 15.44
C GLY A 60 -6.54 -9.11 16.89
N ARG A 61 -6.43 -8.00 17.63
CA ARG A 61 -6.81 -7.93 19.04
C ARG A 61 -8.32 -8.03 19.23
N PRO A 62 -8.80 -8.64 20.34
CA PRO A 62 -10.22 -8.71 20.66
C PRO A 62 -10.84 -7.31 20.82
N VAL A 63 -12.06 -7.14 20.29
CA VAL A 63 -12.80 -5.87 20.36
C VAL A 63 -12.96 -5.36 21.80
N ARG A 64 -13.21 -6.26 22.75
CA ARG A 64 -13.37 -5.96 24.17
C ARG A 64 -12.11 -5.35 24.77
N ASP A 65 -10.95 -5.96 24.50
CA ASP A 65 -9.68 -5.50 25.06
C ASP A 65 -9.29 -4.13 24.49
N VAL A 66 -9.50 -3.94 23.19
CA VAL A 66 -9.27 -2.65 22.53
C VAL A 66 -10.22 -1.57 23.06
N ALA A 67 -11.48 -1.91 23.32
CA ALA A 67 -12.45 -0.98 23.89
C ALA A 67 -12.04 -0.52 25.29
N LEU A 68 -11.56 -1.44 26.14
CA LEU A 68 -11.05 -1.14 27.47
C LEU A 68 -9.80 -0.24 27.41
N ASP A 69 -8.82 -0.59 26.58
CA ASP A 69 -7.57 0.17 26.44
C ASP A 69 -7.80 1.59 25.93
N LEU A 70 -8.71 1.75 24.97
CA LEU A 70 -9.02 3.04 24.36
C LEU A 70 -10.11 3.82 25.10
N GLN A 71 -10.66 3.24 26.18
CA GLN A 71 -11.76 3.81 26.97
C GLN A 71 -12.98 4.21 26.13
N ILE A 72 -13.33 3.38 25.15
CA ILE A 72 -14.51 3.54 24.29
C ILE A 72 -15.41 2.31 24.37
N SER A 73 -16.61 2.37 23.81
CA SER A 73 -17.49 1.19 23.77
C SER A 73 -17.04 0.18 22.69
N GLU A 74 -17.33 -1.11 22.91
CA GLU A 74 -17.14 -2.13 21.86
C GLU A 74 -17.89 -1.79 20.56
N MET A 75 -19.05 -1.14 20.69
CA MET A 75 -19.81 -0.62 19.55
C MET A 75 -19.00 0.43 18.77
N ALA A 76 -18.33 1.35 19.46
CA ALA A 76 -17.47 2.35 18.82
C ALA A 76 -16.30 1.70 18.08
N VAL A 77 -15.68 0.65 18.64
CA VAL A 77 -14.62 -0.12 17.97
C VAL A 77 -15.14 -0.78 16.68
N ARG A 78 -16.32 -1.41 16.72
CA ARG A 78 -16.95 -2.01 15.52
C ARG A 78 -17.29 -0.97 14.47
N GLN A 79 -17.81 0.20 14.89
CA GLN A 79 -18.08 1.32 13.99
C GLN A 79 -16.80 1.87 13.36
N ALA A 80 -15.72 2.01 14.13
CA ALA A 80 -14.42 2.43 13.62
C ALA A 80 -13.96 1.52 12.48
N LYS A 81 -13.99 0.20 12.72
CA LYS A 81 -13.66 -0.79 11.69
C LYS A 81 -14.53 -0.66 10.43
N SER A 82 -15.84 -0.55 10.60
CA SER A 82 -16.75 -0.39 9.45
C SER A 82 -16.50 0.89 8.66
N ARG A 83 -16.23 2.02 9.34
CA ARG A 83 -16.01 3.32 8.70
C ARG A 83 -14.72 3.33 7.89
N VAL A 84 -13.63 2.80 8.46
CA VAL A 84 -12.33 2.72 7.78
C VAL A 84 -12.41 1.80 6.57
N LEU A 85 -12.99 0.60 6.71
CA LEU A 85 -13.16 -0.33 5.59
C LEU A 85 -14.04 0.25 4.47
N ARG A 86 -15.11 0.97 4.81
CA ARG A 86 -15.96 1.63 3.80
C ARG A 86 -15.19 2.70 3.04
N ARG A 87 -14.37 3.49 3.73
CA ARG A 87 -13.55 4.53 3.11
C ARG A 87 -12.46 3.94 2.22
N LEU A 88 -11.77 2.91 2.69
CA LEU A 88 -10.80 2.14 1.89
C LEU A 88 -11.44 1.63 0.60
N ARG A 89 -12.60 0.97 0.69
CA ARG A 89 -13.33 0.51 -0.50
C ARG A 89 -13.70 1.66 -1.44
N ALA A 90 -14.10 2.81 -0.93
CA ALA A 90 -14.39 3.97 -1.78
C ALA A 90 -13.14 4.55 -2.46
N THR A 91 -11.96 4.43 -1.84
CA THR A 91 -10.69 4.88 -2.44
C THR A 91 -10.17 3.90 -3.50
N PHE A 92 -10.37 2.60 -3.30
CA PHE A 92 -9.86 1.53 -4.18
C PHE A 92 -10.87 0.96 -5.16
N ALA A 93 -12.16 1.23 -4.99
CA ALA A 93 -13.16 1.02 -6.04
C ALA A 93 -12.89 2.04 -7.13
N LEU A 94 -11.95 1.69 -8.01
CA LEU A 94 -11.70 2.35 -9.27
C LEU A 94 -13.03 2.47 -10.03
N PRO A 95 -13.47 3.67 -10.45
CA PRO A 95 -14.34 3.74 -11.61
C PRO A 95 -13.53 3.21 -12.81
N GLU A 96 -14.05 2.18 -13.48
CA GLU A 96 -13.59 1.73 -14.80
C GLU A 96 -13.51 2.88 -15.80
#